data_AF-A0AA36LQ84-F1
#
_entry.id   AF-A0AA36LQ84-F1
#
_cell.length_a   1.000
_cell.length_b   1.000
_cell.length_c   1.000
_cell.angle_alpha   90.00
_cell.angle_beta   90.00
_cell.angle_gamma   90.00
#
_symmetry.space_group_name_H-M   'P 1'
#
loop_
_entity.id
_entity.type
_entity.pdbx_description
1 polymer ?
#
loop_
_entity_poly.entity_id
_entity_poly.type
_entity_poly.pdbx_seq_one_letter_code
_entity_poly.pdbx_strand_id
1 'polypeptide(L)'
;MGNVQSEDYEDVYKLNLSLLEMAKEGKWDEFIELAEVYIITLHDIIENQPAEMMQDEKKNLSVMLSSLLENEDEITKTLKSRLDVLRKDMSSLQHGKKCSKAYSSQYTSAFH
;
A
#
# COMPACT_ATOMS: atom_id res chain seq x y z
N MET A 1 7.29 26.07 19.65
CA MET A 1 6.35 25.59 18.64
C MET A 1 7.01 24.78 17.51
N GLY A 2 8.35 24.77 17.35
CA GLY A 2 9.03 23.99 16.30
C GLY A 2 9.15 22.46 16.54
N ASN A 3 9.07 21.98 17.79
CA ASN A 3 9.30 20.55 18.07
C ASN A 3 8.12 19.62 17.69
N VAL A 4 6.87 20.10 17.81
CA VAL A 4 5.67 19.26 17.58
C VAL A 4 5.60 18.83 16.11
N GLN A 5 5.89 19.73 15.19
CA GLN A 5 5.83 19.44 13.76
C GLN A 5 6.90 18.47 13.29
N SER A 6 8.12 18.57 13.85
CA SER A 6 9.17 17.60 13.54
C SER A 6 8.81 16.19 14.01
N GLU A 7 8.10 16.07 15.13
CA GLU A 7 7.57 14.78 15.62
C GLU A 7 6.46 14.26 14.69
N ASP A 8 5.57 15.13 14.20
CA ASP A 8 4.49 14.73 13.30
C ASP A 8 5.01 14.15 11.96
N TYR A 9 6.01 14.79 11.35
CA TYR A 9 6.66 14.26 10.14
C TYR A 9 7.41 12.95 10.41
N GLU A 10 7.99 12.80 11.60
CA GLU A 10 8.68 11.58 12.00
C GLU A 10 7.72 10.41 12.21
N ASP A 11 6.53 10.66 12.72
CA ASP A 11 5.51 9.64 12.88
C ASP A 11 4.94 9.19 11.53
N VAL A 12 4.71 10.10 10.58
CA VAL A 12 4.36 9.72 9.20
C VAL A 12 5.45 8.87 8.55
N TYR A 13 6.71 9.22 8.77
CA TYR A 13 7.82 8.43 8.21
C TYR A 13 7.88 7.02 8.81
N LYS A 14 7.64 6.85 10.12
CA LYS A 14 7.55 5.53 10.76
C LYS A 14 6.37 4.71 10.22
N LEU A 15 5.22 5.35 10.01
CA LEU A 15 4.05 4.71 9.40
C LEU A 15 4.37 4.24 7.98
N ASN A 16 5.05 5.08 7.19
CA ASN A 16 5.47 4.76 5.84
C ASN A 16 6.46 3.56 5.80
N LEU A 17 7.44 3.52 6.71
CA LEU A 17 8.34 2.37 6.84
C LEU A 17 7.59 1.08 7.23
N SER A 18 6.63 1.19 8.12
CA SER A 18 5.80 0.05 8.55
C SER A 18 4.95 -0.48 7.39
N LEU A 19 4.36 0.40 6.59
CA LEU A 19 3.64 0.03 5.37
C LEU A 19 4.55 -0.65 4.34
N LEU A 20 5.77 -0.16 4.17
CA LEU A 20 6.74 -0.78 3.27
C LEU A 20 7.08 -2.21 3.71
N GLU A 21 7.32 -2.41 5.02
CA GLU A 21 7.61 -3.74 5.56
C GLU A 21 6.40 -4.67 5.41
N MET A 22 5.20 -4.23 5.75
CA MET A 22 3.97 -5.02 5.57
C MET A 22 3.73 -5.39 4.09
N ALA A 23 4.03 -4.48 3.16
CA ALA A 23 3.96 -4.76 1.74
C ALA A 23 4.97 -5.83 1.30
N LYS A 24 6.20 -5.79 1.84
CA LYS A 24 7.26 -6.80 1.58
C LYS A 24 6.90 -8.17 2.17
N GLU A 25 6.35 -8.19 3.38
CA GLU A 25 5.90 -9.41 4.06
C GLU A 25 4.57 -9.96 3.51
N GLY A 26 3.85 -9.17 2.70
CA GLY A 26 2.56 -9.56 2.12
C GLY A 26 1.41 -9.58 3.13
N LYS A 27 1.50 -8.83 4.22
CA LYS A 27 0.45 -8.67 5.24
C LYS A 27 -0.64 -7.71 4.78
N TRP A 28 -1.37 -8.09 3.72
CA TRP A 28 -2.27 -7.18 3.01
C TRP A 28 -3.46 -6.68 3.83
N ASP A 29 -3.98 -7.48 4.76
CA ASP A 29 -5.13 -7.08 5.59
C ASP A 29 -4.71 -5.97 6.58
N GLU A 30 -3.63 -6.18 7.33
CA GLU A 30 -3.03 -5.19 8.25
C GLU A 30 -2.53 -3.94 7.50
N PHE A 31 -1.99 -4.13 6.28
CA PHE A 31 -1.54 -3.04 5.42
C PHE A 31 -2.68 -2.06 5.09
N ILE A 32 -3.88 -2.56 4.78
CA ILE A 32 -5.02 -1.71 4.41
C ILE A 32 -5.46 -0.85 5.60
N GLU A 33 -5.52 -1.44 6.80
CA GLU A 33 -5.88 -0.71 8.03
C GLU A 33 -4.87 0.40 8.33
N LEU A 34 -3.57 0.10 8.22
CA LEU A 34 -2.53 1.08 8.49
C LEU A 34 -2.44 2.16 7.39
N ALA A 35 -2.79 1.82 6.15
CA ALA A 35 -2.77 2.77 5.03
C ALA A 35 -3.80 3.88 5.19
N GLU A 36 -4.98 3.58 5.75
CA GLU A 36 -5.99 4.60 6.07
C GLU A 36 -5.44 5.61 7.08
N VAL A 37 -4.85 5.12 8.17
CA VAL A 37 -4.23 5.96 9.21
C VAL A 37 -3.13 6.84 8.61
N TYR A 38 -2.24 6.25 7.80
CA TYR A 38 -1.16 6.97 7.13
C TYR A 38 -1.66 8.13 6.26
N ILE A 39 -2.68 7.89 5.43
CA ILE A 39 -3.23 8.92 4.53
C ILE A 39 -3.84 10.07 5.32
N ILE A 40 -4.59 9.77 6.38
CA ILE A 40 -5.22 10.78 7.24
C ILE A 40 -4.14 11.64 7.92
N THR A 41 -3.14 11.00 8.53
CA THR A 41 -2.04 11.71 9.21
C THR A 41 -1.22 12.56 8.24
N LEU A 42 -0.92 12.03 7.05
CA LEU A 42 -0.20 12.78 6.01
C LEU A 42 -0.98 14.02 5.56
N HIS A 43 -2.28 13.89 5.33
CA HIS A 43 -3.14 15.02 4.95
C HIS A 43 -3.17 16.09 6.03
N ASP A 44 -3.35 15.70 7.30
CA ASP A 44 -3.40 16.64 8.42
C ASP A 44 -2.09 17.45 8.57
N ILE A 45 -0.94 16.79 8.35
CA ILE A 45 0.36 17.46 8.40
C ILE A 45 0.56 18.45 7.25
N ILE A 46 0.10 18.10 6.04
CA ILE A 46 0.16 18.99 4.88
C ILE A 46 -0.74 20.22 5.10
N GLU A 47 -1.94 20.02 5.64
CA GLU A 47 -2.88 21.11 5.92
C GLU A 47 -2.38 22.05 7.04
N ASN A 48 -1.72 21.51 8.05
CA ASN A 48 -1.21 22.26 9.20
C ASN A 48 0.23 22.76 9.03
N GLN A 49 0.77 22.76 7.80
CA GLN A 49 2.14 23.17 7.54
C GLN A 49 2.34 24.69 7.82
N PRO A 50 3.38 25.08 8.58
CA PRO A 50 3.65 26.47 8.93
C PRO A 50 4.13 27.24 7.71
N ALA A 51 3.70 28.50 7.61
CA ALA A 51 4.08 29.40 6.53
C ALA A 51 5.59 29.74 6.53
N GLU A 52 6.26 29.63 7.68
CA GLU A 52 7.69 29.87 7.83
C GLU A 52 8.36 28.72 8.59
N MET A 53 9.43 28.19 8.00
CA MET A 53 10.29 27.16 8.60
C MET A 53 11.74 27.65 8.59
N MET A 54 12.52 27.30 9.61
CA MET A 54 13.95 27.61 9.61
C MET A 54 14.68 26.80 8.54
N GLN A 55 15.79 27.34 8.02
CA GLN A 55 16.51 26.74 6.89
C GLN A 55 17.04 25.33 7.20
N ASP A 56 17.45 25.07 8.44
CA ASP A 56 17.92 23.76 8.89
C ASP A 56 16.77 22.73 9.02
N GLU A 57 15.62 23.15 9.54
CA GLU A 57 14.40 22.32 9.61
C GLU A 57 13.93 21.93 8.21
N LYS A 58 13.96 22.88 7.26
CA LYS A 58 13.62 22.65 5.86
C LYS A 58 14.55 21.63 5.20
N LYS A 59 15.84 21.64 5.53
CA LYS A 59 16.82 20.69 4.97
C LYS A 59 16.55 19.27 5.47
N ASN A 60 16.30 19.10 6.76
CA ASN A 60 15.98 17.81 7.35
C ASN A 60 14.65 17.26 6.79
N LEU A 61 13.62 18.11 6.71
CA LEU A 61 12.34 17.75 6.12
C LEU A 61 12.48 17.32 4.65
N SER A 62 13.31 18.01 3.87
CA SER A 62 13.55 17.66 2.46
C SER A 62 14.15 16.27 2.29
N VAL A 63 15.07 15.86 3.20
CA VAL A 63 15.64 14.51 3.18
C VAL A 63 14.57 13.48 3.51
N MET A 64 13.78 13.75 4.56
CA MET A 64 12.71 12.87 5.02
C MET A 64 11.62 12.65 3.95
N LEU A 65 11.19 13.72 3.28
CA LEU A 65 10.24 13.67 2.17
C LEU A 65 10.79 12.91 0.97
N SER A 66 12.10 13.05 0.68
CA SER A 66 12.73 12.32 -0.42
C SER A 66 12.70 10.81 -0.17
N SER A 67 13.05 10.38 1.05
CA SER A 67 12.95 8.97 1.45
C SER A 67 11.50 8.47 1.50
N LEU A 68 10.54 9.30 1.92
CA LEU A 68 9.13 8.96 1.90
C LEU A 68 8.63 8.69 0.47
N LEU A 69 8.99 9.53 -0.50
CA LEU A 69 8.65 9.35 -1.90
C LEU A 69 9.28 8.09 -2.50
N GLU A 70 10.53 7.78 -2.15
CA GLU A 70 11.20 6.54 -2.58
C GLU A 70 10.47 5.30 -2.06
N ASN A 71 10.07 5.32 -0.78
CA ASN A 71 9.32 4.23 -0.16
C ASN A 71 7.93 4.08 -0.79
N GLU A 72 7.23 5.18 -1.10
CA GLU A 72 5.92 5.14 -1.76
C GLU A 72 5.99 4.55 -3.17
N ASP A 73 7.06 4.81 -3.93
CA ASP A 73 7.29 4.16 -5.22
C ASP A 73 7.49 2.65 -5.07
N GLU A 74 8.24 2.21 -4.05
CA GLU A 74 8.43 0.78 -3.75
C GLU A 74 7.10 0.11 -3.33
N ILE A 75 6.32 0.74 -2.45
CA ILE A 75 4.99 0.26 -2.06
C ILE A 75 4.10 0.14 -3.30
N THR A 76 4.07 1.17 -4.16
CA THR A 76 3.26 1.19 -5.37
C THR A 76 3.64 0.07 -6.35
N LYS A 77 4.93 -0.17 -6.54
CA LYS A 77 5.42 -1.29 -7.37
C LYS A 77 4.98 -2.63 -6.81
N THR A 78 5.07 -2.81 -5.49
CA THR A 78 4.67 -4.05 -4.81
C THR A 78 3.16 -4.28 -4.93
N LEU A 79 2.35 -3.24 -4.72
CA LEU A 79 0.90 -3.30 -4.90
C LEU A 79 0.49 -3.66 -6.34
N LYS A 80 1.15 -3.08 -7.35
CA LYS A 80 0.93 -3.44 -8.76
C LYS A 80 1.24 -4.91 -9.03
N SER A 81 2.37 -5.40 -8.52
CA SER A 81 2.74 -6.82 -8.62
C SER A 81 1.69 -7.72 -7.98
N ARG A 82 1.21 -7.38 -6.78
CA ARG A 82 0.15 -8.12 -6.09
C ARG A 82 -1.15 -8.15 -6.89
N LEU A 83 -1.56 -7.03 -7.48
CA LEU A 83 -2.74 -6.96 -8.34
C LEU A 83 -2.64 -7.89 -9.55
N ASP A 84 -1.46 -7.99 -10.16
CA ASP A 84 -1.24 -8.89 -11.30
C ASP A 84 -1.33 -10.36 -10.89
N VAL A 85 -0.81 -10.72 -9.70
CA VAL A 85 -0.98 -12.06 -9.12
C VAL A 85 -2.46 -12.37 -8.90
N LEU A 86 -3.21 -11.47 -8.26
CA LEU A 86 -4.65 -11.65 -8.01
C LEU A 86 -5.45 -11.81 -9.30
N ARG A 87 -5.12 -11.05 -10.36
CA ARG A 87 -5.74 -11.19 -11.69
C ARG A 87 -5.47 -12.56 -12.30
N LYS A 88 -4.23 -13.06 -12.18
CA LYS A 88 -3.83 -14.38 -12.68
C LYS A 88 -4.56 -15.51 -11.93
N ASP A 89 -4.66 -15.40 -10.61
CA ASP A 89 -5.36 -16.37 -9.76
C ASP A 89 -6.85 -16.41 -10.10
N MET A 90 -7.48 -15.25 -10.25
CA MET A 90 -8.88 -15.15 -10.64
C MET A 90 -9.14 -15.75 -12.04
N SER A 91 -8.24 -15.48 -12.99
CA SER A 91 -8.32 -16.07 -14.35
C SER A 91 -8.20 -17.59 -14.31
N SER A 92 -7.30 -18.11 -13.47
CA SER A 92 -7.10 -19.55 -13.27
C SER A 92 -8.33 -20.20 -12.63
N LEU A 93 -8.93 -19.56 -11.62
CA LEU A 93 -10.17 -20.01 -11.00
C LEU A 93 -11.34 -20.04 -11.99
N GLN A 94 -11.47 -19.02 -12.84
CA GLN A 94 -12.49 -18.98 -13.89
C GLN A 94 -12.30 -20.11 -14.91
N HIS A 95 -11.04 -20.38 -15.30
CA HIS A 95 -10.72 -21.50 -16.19
C HIS A 95 -11.04 -22.85 -15.54
N GLY A 96 -10.65 -23.05 -14.28
CA GLY A 96 -10.98 -24.24 -13.49
C GLY A 96 -12.49 -24.47 -13.36
N LYS A 97 -13.27 -23.40 -13.10
CA LYS A 97 -14.74 -23.46 -13.09
C LYS A 97 -15.32 -23.86 -14.45
N LYS A 98 -14.76 -23.36 -15.57
CA LYS A 98 -15.18 -23.76 -16.92
C LYS A 98 -14.88 -25.23 -17.20
N CYS A 99 -13.68 -25.70 -16.85
CA CYS A 99 -13.31 -27.12 -16.99
C CYS A 99 -14.20 -28.01 -16.12
N SER A 100 -14.38 -27.68 -14.84
CA SER A 100 -15.26 -28.43 -13.94
C SER A 100 -16.70 -28.52 -14.46
N LYS A 101 -17.25 -27.41 -14.97
CA LYS A 101 -18.57 -27.40 -15.63
C LYS A 101 -18.59 -28.30 -16.87
N ALA A 102 -17.59 -28.23 -17.74
CA ALA A 102 -17.49 -29.07 -18.93
C ALA A 102 -17.43 -30.57 -18.57
N TYR A 103 -16.61 -30.96 -17.60
CA TYR A 103 -16.53 -32.33 -17.10
C TYR A 103 -17.87 -32.80 -16.52
N SER A 104 -18.52 -31.99 -15.68
CA SER A 104 -19.83 -32.34 -15.12
C SER A 104 -20.90 -32.51 -16.20
N SER A 105 -20.88 -31.67 -17.25
CA SER A 105 -21.83 -31.75 -18.35
C SER A 105 -21.66 -32.99 -19.24
N GLN A 106 -20.40 -33.42 -19.47
CA GLN A 106 -20.10 -34.65 -20.21
C GLN A 106 -20.41 -35.91 -19.40
N TYR A 107 -20.18 -35.87 -18.08
CA TYR A 107 -20.60 -36.97 -17.20
C TYR A 107 -22.12 -37.14 -17.22
N THR A 108 -22.89 -36.06 -17.14
CA THR A 108 -24.37 -36.15 -17.20
C THR A 108 -24.91 -36.56 -18.57
N SER A 109 -24.20 -36.26 -19.68
CA SER A 109 -24.65 -36.68 -21.01
C SER A 109 -24.32 -38.15 -21.33
N ALA A 110 -23.43 -38.79 -20.60
CA ALA A 110 -23.07 -40.21 -20.79
C ALA A 110 -24.03 -41.19 -20.09
N PHE A 111 -24.96 -40.68 -19.27
CA PHE A 111 -25.96 -41.48 -18.54
C PHE A 111 -27.40 -41.28 -19.04
N HIS A 112 -27.58 -40.75 -20.25
CA HIS A 112 -28.89 -40.66 -20.92
C HIS A 112 -28.87 -41.38 -22.27
#